data_AF-A0A1M7U878-F1
#
_entry.id   AF-A0A1M7U878-F1
#
_cell.length_a   1.000
_cell.length_b   1.000
_cell.length_c   1.000
_cell.angle_alpha   90.00
_cell.angle_beta   90.00
_cell.angle_gamma   90.00
#
_symmetry.space_group_name_H-M   'P 1'
#
loop_
_entity.id
_entity.type
_entity.pdbx_description
1 polymer ?
#
loop_
_entity_poly.entity_id
_entity_poly.type
_entity_poly.pdbx_seq_one_letter_code
_entity_poly.pdbx_strand_id
1 'polypeptide(L)'
;MSFRWLSGAAAIAFLIAGLHGRVLAFPVDGDQTTLPAKTELNEDALSRPREVFHSEITGRRSDLIKLGNLAFSSPSILGPVAQQAGISCETCHVNGAGNAKFFMPKMSTRPGNFDTTGALFNPKADNAVLDPVRIPSLRGARYLAPYGADGRLASLRDFVRNVIVNEFAGAEPSPAIVDAIVAYIHDIDFLPNPNLGPGGRLVGKISESERRGEALFSRPFPHDAGMSCAACHVPSAAFVDHQQHDVGTGGLFKTPTLRNADFNAPYFHDGRFDTYGQVVAHFDKVFDLGLSAQDQKDLVAYLTAVGDGLMPYEPGGAGASLKEIGDFASLLGRAIPAGDKDVVSLAVDTIGGELRELTEQYPDRKDTSVAGGEAERANARAALKEAVLLLRRIDMAVGDGRTADALADYQNYRSFMAAAVPSMLAYAEPFSLFNAAVHDRHYGALRQVMQSKHMSQ
;
A
#
# COMPACT_ATOMS: atom_id res chain seq x y z
N MET A 1 80.85 -14.62 -30.63
CA MET A 1 80.23 -15.60 -29.71
C MET A 1 79.22 -14.85 -28.86
N SER A 2 77.92 -15.12 -28.78
CA SER A 2 77.00 -16.07 -29.41
C SER A 2 75.61 -15.57 -28.99
N PHE A 3 74.71 -15.23 -29.93
CA PHE A 3 73.46 -15.96 -30.22
C PHE A 3 72.18 -15.53 -29.45
N ARG A 4 71.21 -15.09 -30.27
CA ARG A 4 69.77 -14.94 -30.03
C ARG A 4 69.10 -16.30 -29.82
N TRP A 5 68.00 -16.36 -29.07
CA TRP A 5 66.78 -17.18 -29.30
C TRP A 5 65.65 -16.49 -28.49
N LEU A 6 64.51 -15.99 -29.02
CA LEU A 6 63.38 -16.55 -29.77
C LEU A 6 62.55 -17.62 -29.04
N SER A 7 61.42 -17.17 -28.46
CA SER A 7 60.13 -17.87 -28.32
C SER A 7 59.16 -16.84 -27.69
N GLY A 8 58.01 -16.46 -28.24
CA GLY A 8 57.02 -17.23 -28.99
C GLY A 8 55.85 -17.55 -28.06
N ALA A 9 54.88 -16.65 -27.90
CA ALA A 9 53.61 -16.96 -27.26
C ALA A 9 52.49 -16.03 -27.77
N ALA A 10 51.40 -16.66 -28.21
CA ALA A 10 50.27 -16.11 -28.92
C ALA A 10 49.45 -15.11 -28.10
N ALA A 11 49.09 -13.99 -28.73
CA ALA A 11 48.06 -13.09 -28.24
C ALA A 11 46.67 -13.69 -28.56
N ILE A 12 46.03 -14.27 -27.56
CA ILE A 12 44.60 -14.61 -27.61
C ILE A 12 43.83 -13.34 -27.22
N ALA A 13 43.15 -12.75 -28.21
CA ALA A 13 42.21 -11.66 -28.00
C ALA A 13 40.97 -12.20 -27.28
N PHE A 14 40.73 -11.75 -26.05
CA PHE A 14 39.45 -11.95 -25.38
C PHE A 14 38.47 -10.86 -25.83
N LEU A 15 37.50 -11.29 -26.64
CA LEU A 15 36.25 -10.59 -26.89
C LEU A 15 35.50 -10.40 -25.56
N ILE A 16 35.46 -9.16 -25.06
CA ILE A 16 34.53 -8.78 -23.99
C ILE A 16 33.16 -8.66 -24.65
N ALA A 17 32.41 -9.75 -24.67
CA ALA A 17 30.99 -9.75 -24.97
C ALA A 17 30.26 -9.09 -23.78
N GLY A 18 29.80 -7.85 -23.98
CA GLY A 18 28.89 -7.17 -23.07
C GLY A 18 27.57 -7.90 -22.98
N LEU A 19 27.42 -8.75 -21.97
CA LEU A 19 26.12 -9.23 -21.50
C LEU A 19 25.53 -8.15 -20.60
N HIS A 20 24.78 -7.23 -21.20
CA HIS A 20 23.77 -6.46 -20.49
C HIS A 20 22.72 -7.46 -19.99
N GLY A 21 22.85 -7.85 -18.73
CA GLY A 21 21.81 -8.58 -18.01
C GLY A 21 20.53 -7.75 -18.07
N ARG A 22 19.55 -8.27 -18.80
CA ARG A 22 18.18 -7.78 -18.75
C ARG A 22 17.70 -7.95 -17.31
N VAL A 23 17.37 -6.85 -16.66
CA VAL A 23 16.62 -6.81 -15.40
C VAL A 23 15.34 -7.62 -15.63
N LEU A 24 15.30 -8.81 -15.06
CA LEU A 24 14.14 -9.68 -15.07
C LEU A 24 13.11 -9.08 -14.10
N ALA A 25 11.86 -9.10 -14.54
CA ALA A 25 10.70 -8.72 -13.74
C ALA A 25 10.72 -9.45 -12.40
N PHE A 26 10.46 -8.69 -11.34
CA PHE A 26 10.44 -9.09 -9.93
C PHE A 26 9.85 -10.49 -9.71
N PRO A 27 10.64 -11.41 -9.15
CA PRO A 27 10.17 -12.33 -8.14
C PRO A 27 10.76 -11.88 -6.81
N VAL A 28 9.93 -11.56 -5.81
CA VAL A 28 10.38 -11.12 -4.48
C VAL A 28 11.17 -12.20 -3.71
N ASP A 29 11.40 -13.37 -4.32
CA ASP A 29 12.29 -14.41 -3.82
C ASP A 29 13.44 -14.76 -4.77
N GLY A 30 14.60 -14.16 -4.50
CA GLY A 30 15.90 -14.64 -4.98
C GLY A 30 17.05 -13.86 -4.37
N ASP A 31 18.25 -14.45 -4.31
CA ASP A 31 19.52 -13.81 -3.89
C ASP A 31 19.93 -12.56 -4.73
N GLN A 32 19.02 -12.01 -5.53
CA GLN A 32 19.17 -10.85 -6.40
C GLN A 32 18.15 -9.74 -6.12
N THR A 33 17.28 -9.89 -5.11
CA THR A 33 16.39 -8.82 -4.65
C THR A 33 17.08 -7.99 -3.55
N THR A 34 16.66 -6.74 -3.39
CA THR A 34 17.09 -5.90 -2.26
C THR A 34 16.35 -6.23 -0.96
N LEU A 35 15.24 -6.98 -1.05
CA LEU A 35 14.41 -7.35 0.07
C LEU A 35 14.79 -8.74 0.60
N PRO A 36 14.58 -9.01 1.90
CA PRO A 36 14.77 -10.35 2.45
C PRO A 36 13.91 -11.39 1.72
N ALA A 37 14.48 -12.56 1.45
CA ALA A 37 13.71 -13.69 0.94
C ALA A 37 12.55 -14.04 1.90
N LYS A 38 11.39 -14.35 1.35
CA LYS A 38 10.06 -14.55 1.99
C LYS A 38 9.35 -13.27 2.37
N THR A 39 9.69 -12.15 1.72
CA THR A 39 8.88 -10.93 1.82
C THR A 39 7.57 -11.15 1.07
N GLU A 40 6.46 -10.77 1.67
CA GLU A 40 5.12 -10.77 1.08
C GLU A 40 4.59 -9.34 1.11
N LEU A 41 4.27 -8.78 -0.04
CA LEU A 41 3.81 -7.39 -0.17
C LEU A 41 2.33 -7.27 -0.53
N ASN A 42 1.57 -8.39 -0.52
CA ASN A 42 0.19 -8.53 -0.99
C ASN A 42 0.06 -8.91 -2.47
N GLU A 43 0.96 -9.76 -2.98
CA GLU A 43 1.10 -10.05 -4.41
C GLU A 43 -0.11 -10.81 -5.00
N ASP A 44 -0.76 -11.68 -4.21
CA ASP A 44 -1.87 -12.54 -4.65
C ASP A 44 -3.27 -11.95 -4.34
N ALA A 45 -3.39 -10.63 -4.24
CA ALA A 45 -4.65 -9.95 -3.96
C ALA A 45 -5.48 -9.69 -5.23
N LEU A 46 -6.63 -10.36 -5.33
CA LEU A 46 -7.62 -10.12 -6.41
C LEU A 46 -8.55 -8.94 -6.16
N SER A 47 -8.73 -8.57 -4.90
CA SER A 47 -9.55 -7.44 -4.47
C SER A 47 -8.69 -6.44 -3.73
N ARG A 48 -9.01 -5.16 -3.88
CA ARG A 48 -8.31 -4.08 -3.18
C ARG A 48 -9.26 -3.34 -2.24
N PRO A 49 -8.74 -2.73 -1.16
CA PRO A 49 -9.53 -1.89 -0.29
C PRO A 49 -10.19 -0.77 -1.09
N ARG A 50 -11.47 -0.49 -0.82
CA ARG A 50 -12.19 0.60 -1.48
C ARG A 50 -11.82 1.95 -0.86
N GLU A 51 -11.65 2.95 -1.70
CA GLU A 51 -11.44 4.34 -1.27
C GLU A 51 -12.71 5.16 -1.42
N VAL A 52 -12.90 6.11 -0.51
CA VAL A 52 -13.94 7.14 -0.61
C VAL A 52 -13.27 8.45 -0.30
N PHE A 53 -13.45 9.43 -1.18
CA PHE A 53 -12.82 10.72 -1.03
C PHE A 53 -13.83 11.78 -0.63
N HIS A 54 -13.44 12.64 0.30
CA HIS A 54 -14.29 13.73 0.75
C HIS A 54 -14.59 14.71 -0.39
N SER A 55 -13.59 15.03 -1.21
CA SER A 55 -13.75 15.93 -2.36
C SER A 55 -14.71 15.40 -3.44
N GLU A 56 -14.93 14.09 -3.52
CA GLU A 56 -15.90 13.49 -4.44
C GLU A 56 -17.35 13.85 -4.07
N ILE A 57 -17.63 14.08 -2.77
CA ILE A 57 -18.93 14.58 -2.30
C ILE A 57 -19.18 16.00 -2.84
N THR A 58 -18.11 16.78 -3.09
CA THR A 58 -18.18 18.17 -3.58
C THR A 58 -18.05 18.31 -5.11
N GLY A 59 -17.80 17.22 -5.84
CA GLY A 59 -17.94 17.16 -7.30
C GLY A 59 -16.67 17.11 -8.14
N ARG A 60 -15.45 17.22 -7.57
CA ARG A 60 -14.18 16.88 -8.27
C ARG A 60 -12.98 16.84 -7.31
N ARG A 61 -12.08 15.85 -7.46
CA ARG A 61 -10.76 15.90 -6.81
C ARG A 61 -9.91 17.02 -7.39
N SER A 62 -9.28 17.78 -6.52
CA SER A 62 -8.33 18.82 -6.92
C SER A 62 -7.06 18.19 -7.50
N ASP A 63 -6.34 18.97 -8.28
CA ASP A 63 -5.06 18.54 -8.84
C ASP A 63 -3.98 18.34 -7.77
N LEU A 64 -4.11 19.01 -6.62
CA LEU A 64 -3.25 18.80 -5.47
C LEU A 64 -3.43 17.40 -4.88
N ILE A 65 -4.68 16.93 -4.76
CA ILE A 65 -4.99 15.57 -4.28
C ILE A 65 -4.45 14.52 -5.26
N LYS A 66 -4.58 14.75 -6.57
CA LYS A 66 -4.02 13.84 -7.59
C LYS A 66 -2.50 13.78 -7.53
N LEU A 67 -1.83 14.92 -7.37
CA LEU A 67 -0.37 14.96 -7.18
C LEU A 67 0.03 14.25 -5.88
N GLY A 68 -0.79 14.37 -4.84
CA GLY A 68 -0.61 13.67 -3.58
C GLY A 68 -0.68 12.16 -3.74
N ASN A 69 -1.71 11.65 -4.44
CA ASN A 69 -1.82 10.23 -4.75
C ASN A 69 -0.63 9.75 -5.59
N LEU A 70 -0.27 10.50 -6.65
CA LEU A 70 0.89 10.18 -7.49
C LEU A 70 2.19 10.04 -6.67
N ALA A 71 2.44 11.00 -5.77
CA ALA A 71 3.62 10.99 -4.91
C ALA A 71 3.55 9.83 -3.90
N PHE A 72 2.38 9.57 -3.33
CA PHE A 72 2.14 8.47 -2.38
C PHE A 72 2.40 7.09 -3.00
N SER A 73 2.02 6.90 -4.27
CA SER A 73 2.28 5.68 -5.04
C SER A 73 3.70 5.59 -5.58
N SER A 74 4.52 6.65 -5.48
CA SER A 74 5.85 6.67 -6.09
C SER A 74 6.94 6.10 -5.18
N PRO A 75 7.71 5.08 -5.62
CA PRO A 75 8.91 4.68 -4.88
C PRO A 75 10.01 5.75 -4.87
N SER A 76 9.97 6.70 -5.82
CA SER A 76 11.02 7.72 -6.00
C SER A 76 11.07 8.77 -4.89
N ILE A 77 10.00 8.91 -4.09
CA ILE A 77 9.98 9.81 -2.94
C ILE A 77 10.68 9.22 -1.71
N LEU A 78 10.94 7.90 -1.70
CA LEU A 78 11.62 7.20 -0.61
C LEU A 78 13.10 7.02 -0.91
N GLY A 79 13.87 6.49 0.05
CA GLY A 79 15.31 6.28 -0.12
C GLY A 79 15.66 5.14 -1.09
N PRO A 80 16.95 5.01 -1.44
CA PRO A 80 17.40 4.15 -2.53
C PRO A 80 17.00 2.66 -2.39
N VAL A 81 16.98 2.13 -1.16
CA VAL A 81 16.60 0.73 -0.91
C VAL A 81 15.13 0.50 -1.23
N ALA A 82 14.25 1.40 -0.78
CA ALA A 82 12.81 1.32 -1.07
C ALA A 82 12.55 1.54 -2.57
N GLN A 83 13.22 2.52 -3.19
CA GLN A 83 13.12 2.77 -4.62
C GLN A 83 13.53 1.54 -5.46
N GLN A 84 14.67 0.91 -5.14
CA GLN A 84 15.14 -0.28 -5.84
C GLN A 84 14.22 -1.48 -5.61
N ALA A 85 13.59 -1.56 -4.43
CA ALA A 85 12.59 -2.57 -4.09
C ALA A 85 11.20 -2.31 -4.69
N GLY A 86 10.95 -1.15 -5.29
CA GLY A 86 9.62 -0.74 -5.75
C GLY A 86 8.64 -0.43 -4.61
N ILE A 87 9.12 -0.19 -3.40
CA ILE A 87 8.28 0.13 -2.24
C ILE A 87 7.91 1.61 -2.27
N SER A 88 6.62 1.89 -2.09
CA SER A 88 6.06 3.23 -1.88
C SER A 88 5.19 3.26 -0.62
N CYS A 89 4.52 4.38 -0.34
CA CYS A 89 3.57 4.43 0.77
C CYS A 89 2.39 3.46 0.53
N GLU A 90 1.99 3.30 -0.73
CA GLU A 90 0.91 2.42 -1.20
C GLU A 90 1.17 0.93 -0.88
N THR A 91 2.44 0.51 -0.87
CA THR A 91 2.80 -0.88 -0.52
C THR A 91 2.34 -1.25 0.90
N CYS A 92 2.47 -0.33 1.85
CA CYS A 92 2.00 -0.53 3.22
C CYS A 92 0.54 -0.11 3.37
N HIS A 93 0.13 0.96 2.67
CA HIS A 93 -1.16 1.60 2.82
C HIS A 93 -2.04 1.47 1.56
N VAL A 94 -2.33 0.24 1.13
CA VAL A 94 -3.07 -0.07 -0.10
C VAL A 94 -4.41 0.64 -0.11
N ASN A 95 -4.60 1.58 -1.03
CA ASN A 95 -5.80 2.40 -1.18
C ASN A 95 -6.19 3.08 0.15
N GLY A 96 -5.20 3.60 0.88
CA GLY A 96 -5.37 4.20 2.20
C GLY A 96 -5.82 3.25 3.32
N ALA A 97 -5.96 1.95 3.06
CA ALA A 97 -6.17 0.93 4.10
C ALA A 97 -4.82 0.38 4.59
N GLY A 98 -4.80 -0.35 5.71
CA GLY A 98 -3.59 -1.08 6.10
C GLY A 98 -3.40 -2.32 5.23
N ASN A 99 -2.15 -2.76 5.03
CA ASN A 99 -1.85 -4.00 4.33
C ASN A 99 -1.68 -5.17 5.31
N ALA A 100 -2.76 -5.94 5.53
CA ALA A 100 -2.75 -7.07 6.47
C ALA A 100 -1.90 -8.27 6.00
N LYS A 101 -1.57 -8.37 4.71
CA LYS A 101 -0.69 -9.42 4.18
C LYS A 101 0.79 -9.04 4.21
N PHE A 102 1.10 -7.75 4.34
CA PHE A 102 2.48 -7.27 4.37
C PHE A 102 3.28 -8.03 5.42
N PHE A 103 4.39 -8.64 5.00
CA PHE A 103 5.33 -9.31 5.88
C PHE A 103 6.73 -9.18 5.32
N MET A 104 7.64 -8.64 6.12
CA MET A 104 9.06 -8.56 5.77
C MET A 104 9.90 -9.24 6.84
N PRO A 105 10.57 -10.36 6.54
CA PRO A 105 11.41 -11.05 7.50
C PRO A 105 12.42 -10.12 8.18
N LYS A 106 12.57 -10.28 9.51
CA LYS A 106 13.40 -9.43 10.40
C LYS A 106 12.90 -8.01 10.65
N MET A 107 11.87 -7.55 9.95
CA MET A 107 11.21 -6.26 10.19
C MET A 107 9.73 -6.45 10.58
N SER A 108 9.19 -7.65 10.40
CA SER A 108 7.84 -8.03 10.81
C SER A 108 7.94 -9.23 11.75
N THR A 109 7.11 -9.24 12.79
CA THR A 109 6.90 -10.42 13.64
C THR A 109 5.71 -11.26 13.15
N ARG A 110 4.82 -10.66 12.34
CA ARG A 110 3.68 -11.32 11.69
C ARG A 110 3.13 -10.47 10.53
N PRO A 111 2.27 -11.05 9.67
CA PRO A 111 1.59 -10.26 8.64
C PRO A 111 0.83 -9.07 9.23
N GLY A 112 0.91 -7.92 8.55
CA GLY A 112 0.23 -6.68 8.93
C GLY A 112 0.99 -5.77 9.89
N ASN A 113 2.20 -6.15 10.31
CA ASN A 113 3.08 -5.27 11.10
C ASN A 113 4.45 -5.08 10.45
N PHE A 114 5.08 -3.95 10.74
CA PHE A 114 6.36 -3.57 10.17
C PHE A 114 7.12 -2.62 11.10
N ASP A 115 8.42 -2.84 11.18
CA ASP A 115 9.37 -2.07 11.96
C ASP A 115 10.11 -1.09 11.04
N THR A 116 9.76 0.18 11.16
CA THR A 116 10.42 1.28 10.43
C THR A 116 11.72 1.75 11.09
N THR A 117 12.06 1.19 12.24
CA THR A 117 13.23 1.54 13.06
C THR A 117 14.33 0.47 12.99
N GLY A 118 14.34 -0.36 11.94
CA GLY A 118 15.45 -1.24 11.60
C GLY A 118 16.40 -0.65 10.56
N ALA A 119 17.62 -1.19 10.47
CA ALA A 119 18.69 -0.64 9.63
C ALA A 119 18.49 -0.75 8.10
N LEU A 120 17.55 -1.56 7.61
CA LEU A 120 17.43 -1.89 6.18
C LEU A 120 17.19 -0.66 5.30
N PHE A 121 16.24 0.19 5.68
CA PHE A 121 15.87 1.38 4.90
C PHE A 121 16.64 2.61 5.31
N ASN A 122 16.87 2.79 6.62
CA ASN A 122 17.72 3.83 7.14
C ASN A 122 18.56 3.33 8.33
N PRO A 123 19.86 3.09 8.16
CA PRO A 123 20.76 2.72 9.26
C PRO A 123 20.78 3.72 10.42
N LYS A 124 20.39 4.99 10.21
CA LYS A 124 20.31 6.00 11.28
C LYS A 124 19.04 5.89 12.12
N ALA A 125 18.02 5.18 11.62
CA ALA A 125 16.79 4.91 12.36
C ALA A 125 16.89 3.66 13.25
N ASP A 126 17.97 2.87 13.09
CA ASP A 126 18.17 1.62 13.81
C ASP A 126 18.23 1.83 15.33
N ASN A 127 17.20 1.34 16.03
CA ASN A 127 17.12 1.35 17.49
C ASN A 127 17.65 0.03 18.11
N ALA A 128 18.08 -0.93 17.29
CA ALA A 128 18.52 -2.29 17.68
C ALA A 128 17.46 -3.12 18.43
N VAL A 129 16.19 -2.75 18.34
CA VAL A 129 15.03 -3.45 18.92
C VAL A 129 14.11 -3.84 17.77
N LEU A 130 13.53 -5.05 17.84
CA LEU A 130 12.48 -5.45 16.91
C LEU A 130 11.13 -5.12 17.54
N ASP A 131 10.58 -3.96 17.22
CA ASP A 131 9.32 -3.43 17.75
C ASP A 131 8.33 -3.01 16.64
N PRO A 132 7.95 -3.95 15.74
CA PRO A 132 7.09 -3.63 14.63
C PRO A 132 5.74 -3.12 15.10
N VAL A 133 5.31 -2.02 14.49
CA VAL A 133 3.97 -1.50 14.67
C VAL A 133 3.05 -2.05 13.58
N ARG A 134 1.79 -2.25 13.94
CA ARG A 134 0.73 -2.55 12.99
C ARG A 134 0.65 -1.43 11.97
N ILE A 135 0.55 -1.77 10.69
CA ILE A 135 0.30 -0.81 9.62
C ILE A 135 -1.17 -0.33 9.72
N PRO A 136 -1.43 0.95 10.07
CA PRO A 136 -2.79 1.43 10.26
C PRO A 136 -3.49 1.73 8.92
N SER A 137 -4.82 1.77 8.94
CA SER A 137 -5.57 2.44 7.87
C SER A 137 -5.43 3.96 8.03
N LEU A 138 -5.30 4.65 6.89
CA LEU A 138 -5.26 6.10 6.80
C LEU A 138 -6.67 6.72 6.59
N ARG A 139 -7.71 5.91 6.40
CA ARG A 139 -9.09 6.39 6.25
C ARG A 139 -9.48 7.27 7.44
N GLY A 140 -9.96 8.48 7.14
CA GLY A 140 -10.39 9.44 8.14
C GLY A 140 -9.24 10.08 8.93
N ALA A 141 -7.98 9.97 8.50
CA ALA A 141 -6.80 10.49 9.19
C ALA A 141 -6.89 11.98 9.60
N ARG A 142 -7.68 12.79 8.88
CA ARG A 142 -7.99 14.19 9.26
C ARG A 142 -8.66 14.35 10.64
N TYR A 143 -9.30 13.31 11.15
CA TYR A 143 -9.96 13.29 12.45
C TYR A 143 -9.14 12.61 13.53
N LEU A 144 -7.91 12.17 13.22
CA LEU A 144 -7.18 11.22 14.07
C LEU A 144 -5.88 11.76 14.64
N ALA A 145 -5.59 13.07 14.54
CA ALA A 145 -4.43 13.64 15.21
C ALA A 145 -4.46 13.36 16.73
N PRO A 146 -3.30 13.20 17.40
CA PRO A 146 -1.95 13.22 16.85
C PRO A 146 -1.58 11.94 16.07
N TYR A 147 -0.46 11.97 15.34
CA TYR A 147 0.01 10.94 14.41
C TYR A 147 1.18 10.12 14.98
N GLY A 148 1.32 8.88 14.48
CA GLY A 148 2.10 7.80 15.10
C GLY A 148 1.23 6.92 16.00
N ALA A 149 1.59 5.65 16.17
CA ALA A 149 0.88 4.73 17.06
C ALA A 149 0.93 5.22 18.53
N ASP A 150 2.05 5.83 18.89
CA ASP A 150 2.32 6.52 20.14
C ASP A 150 1.82 7.98 20.13
N GLY A 151 1.28 8.52 19.04
CA GLY A 151 0.83 9.91 18.97
C GLY A 151 1.95 10.96 19.10
N ARG A 152 3.21 10.63 18.76
CA ARG A 152 4.37 11.51 18.95
C ARG A 152 4.38 12.81 18.14
N LEU A 153 3.61 12.92 17.06
CA LEU A 153 3.60 14.09 16.17
C LEU A 153 2.21 14.70 16.03
N ALA A 154 2.06 15.98 16.35
CA ALA A 154 0.76 16.67 16.21
C ALA A 154 0.40 16.97 14.74
N SER A 155 1.39 17.10 13.85
CA SER A 155 1.24 17.52 12.47
C SER A 155 1.36 16.34 11.51
N LEU A 156 0.38 16.16 10.62
CA LEU A 156 0.47 15.14 9.57
C LEU A 156 1.61 15.46 8.60
N ARG A 157 1.84 16.75 8.33
CA ARG A 157 2.93 17.22 7.49
C ARG A 157 4.29 16.80 8.03
N ASP A 158 4.50 16.94 9.34
CA ASP A 158 5.74 16.53 10.00
C ASP A 158 5.87 15.01 10.03
N PHE A 159 4.75 14.30 10.22
CA PHE A 159 4.72 12.83 10.17
C PHE A 159 5.11 12.30 8.79
N VAL A 160 4.50 12.81 7.70
CA VAL A 160 4.83 12.42 6.32
C VAL A 160 6.30 12.67 6.02
N ARG A 161 6.82 13.85 6.39
CA ARG A 161 8.25 14.16 6.23
C ARG A 161 9.13 13.20 7.05
N ASN A 162 8.75 12.87 8.28
CA ASN A 162 9.49 11.94 9.13
C ASN A 162 9.60 10.55 8.47
N VAL A 163 8.49 10.02 7.94
CA VAL A 163 8.49 8.74 7.23
C VAL A 163 9.47 8.78 6.04
N ILE A 164 9.35 9.80 5.20
CA ILE A 164 10.20 9.94 4.01
C ILE A 164 11.69 10.04 4.38
N VAL A 165 12.05 11.00 5.24
CA VAL A 165 13.46 11.35 5.47
C VAL A 165 14.11 10.49 6.54
N ASN A 166 13.40 10.24 7.65
CA ASN A 166 13.99 9.60 8.82
C ASN A 166 13.76 8.09 8.84
N GLU A 167 12.63 7.57 8.37
CA GLU A 167 12.38 6.12 8.38
C GLU A 167 12.90 5.46 7.10
N PHE A 168 12.70 6.10 5.93
CA PHE A 168 13.05 5.52 4.64
C PHE A 168 14.27 6.14 3.94
N ALA A 169 14.97 7.08 4.58
CA ALA A 169 16.18 7.73 4.04
C ALA A 169 15.99 8.42 2.66
N GLY A 170 14.78 8.90 2.38
CA GLY A 170 14.49 9.73 1.21
C GLY A 170 15.13 11.11 1.30
N ALA A 171 15.27 11.77 0.14
CA ALA A 171 15.68 13.17 0.09
C ALA A 171 14.60 14.08 0.70
N GLU A 172 14.97 15.29 1.10
CA GLU A 172 14.01 16.28 1.60
C GLU A 172 12.98 16.59 0.48
N PRO A 173 11.69 16.24 0.66
CA PRO A 173 10.68 16.51 -0.33
C PRO A 173 10.38 18.00 -0.40
N SER A 174 10.04 18.51 -1.59
CA SER A 174 9.62 19.91 -1.73
C SER A 174 8.36 20.18 -0.89
N PRO A 175 8.16 21.41 -0.39
CA PRO A 175 6.97 21.73 0.39
C PRO A 175 5.66 21.39 -0.30
N ALA A 176 5.61 21.58 -1.63
CA ALA A 176 4.45 21.29 -2.47
C ALA A 176 4.12 19.79 -2.54
N ILE A 177 5.14 18.92 -2.61
CA ILE A 177 4.93 17.45 -2.61
C ILE A 177 4.39 16.99 -1.25
N VAL A 178 4.95 17.50 -0.15
CA VAL A 178 4.42 17.17 1.19
C VAL A 178 2.99 17.69 1.36
N ASP A 179 2.68 18.90 0.92
CA ASP A 179 1.31 19.45 0.95
C ASP A 179 0.35 18.61 0.10
N ALA A 180 0.81 18.12 -1.05
CA ALA A 180 0.03 17.25 -1.91
C ALA A 180 -0.29 15.92 -1.22
N ILE A 181 0.71 15.25 -0.63
CA ILE A 181 0.52 13.97 0.10
C ILE A 181 -0.42 14.18 1.30
N VAL A 182 -0.23 15.26 2.07
CA VAL A 182 -1.11 15.61 3.20
C VAL A 182 -2.54 15.85 2.72
N ALA A 183 -2.72 16.58 1.62
CA ALA A 183 -4.04 16.82 1.04
C ALA A 183 -4.70 15.52 0.59
N TYR A 184 -3.94 14.60 -0.02
CA TYR A 184 -4.43 13.28 -0.39
C TYR A 184 -4.88 12.48 0.84
N ILE A 185 -4.01 12.30 1.85
CA ILE A 185 -4.34 11.53 3.07
C ILE A 185 -5.54 12.13 3.81
N HIS A 186 -5.67 13.45 3.89
CA HIS A 186 -6.83 14.10 4.50
C HIS A 186 -8.12 13.95 3.70
N ASP A 187 -8.02 13.72 2.39
CA ASP A 187 -9.18 13.53 1.52
C ASP A 187 -9.73 12.10 1.60
N ILE A 188 -8.93 11.11 2.01
CA ILE A 188 -9.38 9.72 2.23
C ILE A 188 -10.31 9.68 3.45
N ASP A 189 -11.60 9.46 3.21
CA ASP A 189 -12.64 9.46 4.23
C ASP A 189 -12.88 8.06 4.82
N PHE A 190 -13.60 8.00 5.93
CA PHE A 190 -14.18 6.74 6.38
C PHE A 190 -15.18 6.24 5.35
N LEU A 191 -15.25 4.92 5.17
CA LEU A 191 -16.35 4.31 4.44
C LEU A 191 -17.67 4.62 5.15
N PRO A 192 -18.75 4.92 4.40
CA PRO A 192 -20.06 5.11 4.98
C PRO A 192 -20.49 3.86 5.74
N ASN A 193 -21.01 4.02 6.96
CA ASN A 193 -21.54 2.93 7.76
C ASN A 193 -23.04 3.21 8.03
N PRO A 194 -23.97 2.41 7.47
CA PRO A 194 -25.41 2.64 7.62
C PRO A 194 -25.92 2.33 9.03
N ASN A 195 -25.14 1.61 9.84
CA ASN A 195 -25.47 1.28 11.22
C ASN A 195 -25.17 2.45 12.17
N LEU A 196 -24.47 3.50 11.72
CA LEU A 196 -24.07 4.63 12.56
C LEU A 196 -24.84 5.91 12.22
N GLY A 197 -25.49 6.48 13.24
CA GLY A 197 -26.14 7.78 13.18
C GLY A 197 -25.24 8.92 13.68
N PRO A 198 -25.82 10.13 13.82
CA PRO A 198 -25.14 11.26 14.43
C PRO A 198 -24.61 10.92 15.83
N GLY A 199 -23.38 11.33 16.13
CA GLY A 199 -22.75 11.10 17.43
C GLY A 199 -22.30 9.66 17.68
N GLY A 200 -22.17 8.81 16.65
CA GLY A 200 -21.62 7.46 16.81
C GLY A 200 -22.56 6.48 17.52
N ARG A 201 -23.87 6.76 17.55
CA ARG A 201 -24.87 5.82 18.07
C ARG A 201 -25.35 4.89 16.99
N LEU A 202 -25.72 3.67 17.38
CA LEU A 202 -26.33 2.73 16.45
C LEU A 202 -27.71 3.25 15.98
N VAL A 203 -27.99 3.09 14.70
CA VAL A 203 -29.28 3.46 14.06
C VAL A 203 -29.75 2.37 13.10
N GLY A 204 -30.98 2.50 12.61
CA GLY A 204 -31.56 1.53 11.68
C GLY A 204 -32.01 0.26 12.39
N LYS A 205 -31.73 -0.90 11.78
CA LYS A 205 -32.15 -2.21 12.30
C LYS A 205 -31.08 -2.75 13.25
N ILE A 206 -31.23 -2.41 14.53
CA ILE A 206 -30.33 -2.83 15.61
C ILE A 206 -30.83 -4.15 16.21
N SER A 207 -29.99 -5.17 16.21
CA SER A 207 -30.22 -6.45 16.89
C SER A 207 -30.19 -6.29 18.42
N GLU A 208 -30.77 -7.26 19.14
CA GLU A 208 -30.71 -7.24 20.61
C GLU A 208 -29.27 -7.37 21.14
N SER A 209 -28.41 -8.11 20.43
CA SER A 209 -27.01 -8.31 20.82
C SER A 209 -26.23 -7.01 20.71
N GLU A 210 -26.36 -6.28 19.60
CA GLU A 210 -25.76 -4.96 19.42
C GLU A 210 -26.26 -3.94 20.46
N ARG A 211 -27.56 -3.96 20.79
CA ARG A 211 -28.13 -3.07 21.81
C ARG A 211 -27.56 -3.36 23.20
N ARG A 212 -27.44 -4.63 23.59
CA ARG A 212 -26.81 -5.02 24.86
C ARG A 212 -25.32 -4.68 24.85
N GLY A 213 -24.64 -4.89 23.72
CA GLY A 213 -23.25 -4.51 23.52
C GLY A 213 -23.00 -3.01 23.69
N GLU A 214 -23.84 -2.16 23.11
CA GLU A 214 -23.76 -0.69 23.27
C GLU A 214 -23.91 -0.28 24.74
N ALA A 215 -24.85 -0.91 25.46
CA ALA A 215 -25.04 -0.67 26.88
C ALA A 215 -23.84 -1.14 27.72
N LEU A 216 -23.27 -2.31 27.41
CA LEU A 216 -22.06 -2.83 28.05
C LEU A 216 -20.84 -1.96 27.77
N PHE A 217 -20.71 -1.45 26.55
CA PHE A 217 -19.60 -0.60 26.13
C PHE A 217 -19.54 0.72 26.93
N SER A 218 -20.71 1.22 27.33
CA SER A 218 -20.83 2.42 28.17
C SER A 218 -20.86 2.11 29.67
N ARG A 219 -20.90 0.84 30.06
CA ARG A 219 -21.02 0.42 31.47
C ARG A 219 -19.71 0.76 32.21
N PRO A 220 -19.77 1.43 33.38
CA PRO A 220 -18.59 1.67 34.19
C PRO A 220 -17.88 0.36 34.57
N PHE A 221 -16.56 0.39 34.61
CA PHE A 221 -15.75 -0.76 35.01
C PHE A 221 -15.95 -1.06 36.51
N PRO A 222 -15.87 -2.33 36.94
CA PRO A 222 -16.17 -2.71 38.33
C PRO A 222 -15.31 -1.99 39.38
N HIS A 223 -14.04 -1.73 39.04
CA HIS A 223 -13.06 -1.16 39.95
C HIS A 223 -12.72 0.31 39.65
N ASP A 224 -13.41 0.92 38.69
CA ASP A 224 -13.28 2.35 38.37
C ASP A 224 -14.58 2.87 37.73
N ALA A 225 -15.40 3.55 38.54
CA ALA A 225 -16.69 4.09 38.10
C ALA A 225 -16.56 5.26 37.10
N GLY A 226 -15.38 5.85 36.95
CA GLY A 226 -15.09 6.90 35.98
C GLY A 226 -14.67 6.36 34.60
N MET A 227 -14.43 5.04 34.49
CA MET A 227 -13.90 4.41 33.28
C MET A 227 -14.93 3.48 32.65
N SER A 228 -14.97 3.47 31.31
CA SER A 228 -15.68 2.48 30.50
C SER A 228 -15.00 2.40 29.13
N CYS A 229 -15.40 1.45 28.27
CA CYS A 229 -14.87 1.42 26.90
C CYS A 229 -15.14 2.75 26.16
N ALA A 230 -16.32 3.35 26.42
CA ALA A 230 -16.73 4.64 25.87
C ALA A 230 -15.97 5.85 26.44
N ALA A 231 -15.21 5.70 27.54
CA ALA A 231 -14.42 6.79 28.09
C ALA A 231 -13.23 7.17 27.19
N CYS A 232 -12.59 6.18 26.56
CA CYS A 232 -11.53 6.40 25.57
C CYS A 232 -12.10 6.39 24.14
N HIS A 233 -12.92 5.39 23.81
CA HIS A 233 -13.56 5.27 22.49
C HIS A 233 -14.88 6.05 22.44
N VAL A 234 -14.77 7.37 22.61
CA VAL A 234 -15.91 8.28 22.80
C VAL A 234 -16.87 8.20 21.61
N PRO A 235 -18.13 7.74 21.80
CA PRO A 235 -19.13 7.72 20.74
C PRO A 235 -19.29 9.11 20.11
N SER A 236 -18.78 9.23 18.90
CA SER A 236 -18.61 10.48 18.17
C SER A 236 -18.44 10.15 16.69
N ALA A 237 -18.07 11.13 15.86
CA ALA A 237 -17.78 10.86 14.45
C ALA A 237 -16.60 9.88 14.27
N ALA A 238 -15.62 9.87 15.19
CA ALA A 238 -14.36 9.13 15.04
C ALA A 238 -14.04 8.14 16.18
N PHE A 239 -14.84 8.05 17.26
CA PHE A 239 -14.61 7.05 18.33
C PHE A 239 -13.23 7.13 18.99
N VAL A 240 -12.75 8.34 19.23
CA VAL A 240 -11.45 8.61 19.87
C VAL A 240 -11.56 9.76 20.86
N ASP A 241 -10.73 9.74 21.88
CA ASP A 241 -10.53 10.82 22.84
C ASP A 241 -9.26 11.64 22.56
N HIS A 242 -8.48 11.24 21.55
CA HIS A 242 -7.20 11.84 21.14
C HIS A 242 -6.08 11.76 22.18
N GLN A 243 -6.20 10.86 23.17
CA GLN A 243 -5.19 10.67 24.21
C GLN A 243 -4.46 9.33 24.05
N GLN A 244 -3.38 9.18 24.80
CA GLN A 244 -2.63 7.93 24.92
C GLN A 244 -2.99 7.21 26.22
N HIS A 245 -3.05 5.88 26.15
CA HIS A 245 -3.35 5.02 27.30
C HIS A 245 -2.45 3.79 27.28
N ASP A 246 -2.10 3.28 28.47
CA ASP A 246 -1.56 1.93 28.61
C ASP A 246 -2.69 1.00 29.00
N VAL A 247 -3.02 0.10 28.09
CA VAL A 247 -4.10 -0.88 28.23
C VAL A 247 -3.55 -2.27 28.54
N GLY A 248 -2.41 -2.32 29.25
CA GLY A 248 -1.75 -3.56 29.64
C GLY A 248 -0.97 -4.18 28.48
N THR A 249 -0.40 -3.34 27.61
CA THR A 249 0.33 -3.81 26.42
C THR A 249 1.77 -3.36 26.33
N GLY A 250 2.29 -2.72 27.39
CA GLY A 250 3.71 -2.40 27.53
C GLY A 250 4.09 -1.02 26.99
N GLY A 251 3.18 -0.05 27.01
CA GLY A 251 3.43 1.30 26.54
C GLY A 251 2.18 2.16 26.41
N LEU A 252 2.37 3.46 26.23
CA LEU A 252 1.31 4.44 25.99
C LEU A 252 1.06 4.55 24.49
N PHE A 253 -0.16 4.22 24.07
CA PHE A 253 -0.56 4.29 22.67
C PHE A 253 -1.85 5.07 22.53
N LYS A 254 -2.00 5.75 21.41
CA LYS A 254 -3.21 6.52 21.13
C LYS A 254 -4.41 5.59 21.02
N THR A 255 -5.57 6.02 21.54
CA THR A 255 -6.85 5.33 21.30
C THR A 255 -7.10 5.21 19.79
N PRO A 256 -7.14 3.99 19.20
CA PRO A 256 -7.44 3.84 17.79
C PRO A 256 -8.93 4.12 17.54
N THR A 257 -9.26 4.60 16.35
CA THR A 257 -10.68 4.71 15.97
C THR A 257 -11.32 3.33 15.83
N LEU A 258 -12.58 3.22 16.24
CA LEU A 258 -13.40 2.05 15.96
C LEU A 258 -14.08 2.11 14.59
N ARG A 259 -14.05 3.25 13.88
CA ARG A 259 -14.64 3.36 12.54
C ARG A 259 -13.87 2.47 11.57
N ASN A 260 -14.61 1.70 10.77
CA ASN A 260 -14.04 0.81 9.75
C ASN A 260 -13.07 -0.25 10.30
N ALA A 261 -13.05 -0.50 11.60
CA ALA A 261 -12.08 -1.39 12.21
C ALA A 261 -12.35 -2.89 11.95
N ASP A 262 -13.58 -3.29 11.61
CA ASP A 262 -14.00 -4.70 11.53
C ASP A 262 -13.26 -5.50 10.45
N PHE A 263 -12.88 -4.84 9.35
CA PHE A 263 -12.12 -5.41 8.24
C PHE A 263 -10.66 -4.94 8.22
N ASN A 264 -10.18 -4.40 9.33
CA ASN A 264 -8.81 -3.89 9.48
C ASN A 264 -8.06 -4.70 10.56
N ALA A 265 -8.24 -6.02 10.63
CA ALA A 265 -7.34 -6.88 11.43
C ALA A 265 -5.92 -6.91 10.80
N PRO A 266 -4.85 -7.18 11.57
CA PRO A 266 -4.84 -7.47 13.01
C PRO A 266 -5.00 -6.21 13.88
N TYR A 267 -5.39 -6.37 15.15
CA TYR A 267 -5.69 -5.34 16.14
C TYR A 267 -4.52 -5.07 17.11
N PHE A 268 -4.62 -3.95 17.83
CA PHE A 268 -3.57 -3.34 18.67
C PHE A 268 -2.41 -2.72 17.89
N HIS A 269 -1.59 -1.94 18.59
CA HIS A 269 -0.48 -1.17 18.03
C HIS A 269 0.62 -2.06 17.40
N ASP A 270 0.69 -3.34 17.76
CA ASP A 270 1.67 -4.33 17.27
C ASP A 270 1.02 -5.45 16.44
N GLY A 271 -0.32 -5.43 16.29
CA GLY A 271 -1.05 -6.45 15.54
C GLY A 271 -1.17 -7.80 16.27
N ARG A 272 -1.11 -7.86 17.60
CA ARG A 272 -1.13 -9.14 18.35
C ARG A 272 -2.45 -9.94 18.30
N PHE A 273 -3.57 -9.33 17.91
CA PHE A 273 -4.87 -10.00 17.89
C PHE A 273 -5.52 -9.99 16.51
N ASP A 274 -6.15 -11.09 16.12
CA ASP A 274 -6.76 -11.24 14.79
C ASP A 274 -8.28 -11.06 14.83
N THR A 275 -8.88 -11.04 16.03
CA THR A 275 -10.34 -10.96 16.22
C THR A 275 -10.75 -10.02 17.35
N TYR A 276 -11.93 -9.42 17.25
CA TYR A 276 -12.52 -8.68 18.37
C TYR A 276 -12.74 -9.54 19.62
N GLY A 277 -12.98 -10.84 19.47
CA GLY A 277 -13.08 -11.74 20.62
C GLY A 277 -11.81 -11.77 21.46
N GLN A 278 -10.63 -11.79 20.82
CA GLN A 278 -9.35 -11.70 21.53
C GLN A 278 -9.14 -10.31 22.16
N VAL A 279 -9.55 -9.24 21.48
CA VAL A 279 -9.50 -7.87 22.02
C VAL A 279 -10.35 -7.76 23.28
N VAL A 280 -11.62 -8.20 23.23
CA VAL A 280 -12.54 -8.16 24.38
C VAL A 280 -12.02 -9.03 25.52
N ALA A 281 -11.52 -10.23 25.23
CA ALA A 281 -10.94 -11.12 26.24
C ALA A 281 -9.69 -10.52 26.92
N HIS A 282 -8.87 -9.76 26.17
CA HIS A 282 -7.74 -9.02 26.73
C HIS A 282 -8.21 -7.96 27.72
N PHE A 283 -9.18 -7.12 27.33
CA PHE A 283 -9.72 -6.08 28.22
C PHE A 283 -10.46 -6.66 29.44
N ASP A 284 -11.22 -7.74 29.27
CA ASP A 284 -11.87 -8.47 30.38
C ASP A 284 -10.84 -8.90 31.43
N LYS A 285 -9.71 -9.45 30.97
CA LYS A 285 -8.62 -9.90 31.84
C LYS A 285 -7.85 -8.75 32.49
N VAL A 286 -7.48 -7.73 31.72
CA VAL A 286 -6.61 -6.63 32.20
C VAL A 286 -7.35 -5.75 33.21
N PHE A 287 -8.65 -5.53 33.01
CA PHE A 287 -9.47 -4.66 33.86
C PHE A 287 -10.40 -5.42 34.82
N ASP A 288 -10.31 -6.75 34.88
CA ASP A 288 -11.14 -7.63 35.72
C ASP A 288 -12.64 -7.31 35.58
N LEU A 289 -13.12 -7.27 34.34
CA LEU A 289 -14.47 -6.78 34.02
C LEU A 289 -15.58 -7.79 34.36
N GLY A 290 -15.23 -9.07 34.51
CA GLY A 290 -16.17 -10.14 34.85
C GLY A 290 -17.22 -10.39 33.76
N LEU A 291 -16.84 -10.24 32.48
CA LEU A 291 -17.75 -10.41 31.36
C LEU A 291 -18.16 -11.86 31.18
N SER A 292 -19.47 -12.12 31.15
CA SER A 292 -19.98 -13.44 30.78
C SER A 292 -19.72 -13.74 29.30
N ALA A 293 -19.82 -15.01 28.90
CA ALA A 293 -19.73 -15.39 27.49
C ALA A 293 -20.78 -14.70 26.60
N GLN A 294 -21.94 -14.30 27.16
CA GLN A 294 -22.93 -13.54 26.44
C GLN A 294 -22.53 -12.06 26.31
N ASP A 295 -21.98 -11.47 27.38
CA ASP A 295 -21.49 -10.08 27.35
C ASP A 295 -20.38 -9.90 26.31
N GLN A 296 -19.45 -10.85 26.24
CA GLN A 296 -18.39 -10.82 25.24
C GLN A 296 -18.93 -10.89 23.80
N LYS A 297 -19.93 -11.74 23.54
CA LYS A 297 -20.60 -11.82 22.23
C LYS A 297 -21.33 -10.53 21.89
N ASP A 298 -22.01 -9.94 22.86
CA ASP A 298 -22.76 -8.70 22.68
C ASP A 298 -21.81 -7.52 22.40
N LEU A 299 -20.67 -7.42 23.10
CA LEU A 299 -19.63 -6.44 22.80
C LEU A 299 -19.01 -6.65 21.41
N VAL A 300 -18.72 -7.88 21.02
CA VAL A 300 -18.22 -8.18 19.66
C VAL A 300 -19.25 -7.75 18.60
N ALA A 301 -20.54 -8.04 18.80
CA ALA A 301 -21.60 -7.59 17.89
C ALA A 301 -21.65 -6.07 17.76
N TYR A 302 -21.55 -5.34 18.88
CA TYR A 302 -21.46 -3.88 18.86
C TYR A 302 -20.22 -3.36 18.13
N LEU A 303 -19.03 -3.92 18.42
CA LEU A 303 -17.77 -3.53 17.78
C LEU A 303 -17.78 -3.79 16.27
N THR A 304 -18.34 -4.91 15.83
CA THR A 304 -18.55 -5.20 14.40
C THR A 304 -19.50 -4.17 13.78
N ALA A 305 -20.64 -3.86 14.41
CA ALA A 305 -21.59 -2.88 13.87
C ALA A 305 -20.99 -1.46 13.75
N VAL A 306 -20.22 -1.01 14.75
CA VAL A 306 -19.51 0.28 14.75
C VAL A 306 -18.36 0.28 13.73
N GLY A 307 -17.63 -0.83 13.66
CA GLY A 307 -16.47 -1.03 12.81
C GLY A 307 -16.75 -1.38 11.37
N ASP A 308 -18.02 -1.54 10.99
CA ASP A 308 -18.43 -1.84 9.63
C ASP A 308 -18.24 -0.64 8.65
N GLY A 309 -18.44 -0.90 7.37
CA GLY A 309 -18.37 0.06 6.27
C GLY A 309 -18.91 -0.54 4.97
N LEU A 310 -19.61 0.27 4.18
CA LEU A 310 -20.22 -0.19 2.92
C LEU A 310 -19.16 -0.59 1.90
N MET A 311 -19.21 -1.86 1.50
CA MET A 311 -18.37 -2.44 0.44
C MET A 311 -16.89 -2.14 0.69
N PRO A 312 -16.27 -2.72 1.72
CA PRO A 312 -14.92 -2.35 2.14
C PRO A 312 -13.82 -2.72 1.14
N TYR A 313 -14.15 -3.61 0.21
CA TYR A 313 -13.30 -4.02 -0.89
C TYR A 313 -14.03 -3.86 -2.22
N GLU A 314 -13.25 -3.60 -3.26
CA GLU A 314 -13.69 -3.62 -4.65
C GLU A 314 -12.86 -4.61 -5.46
N PRO A 315 -13.38 -5.15 -6.57
CA PRO A 315 -12.58 -5.95 -7.48
C PRO A 315 -11.37 -5.14 -7.95
N GLY A 316 -10.19 -5.76 -7.93
CA GLY A 316 -9.06 -5.28 -8.70
C GLY A 316 -9.34 -5.44 -10.20
N GLY A 317 -8.33 -5.16 -11.02
CA GLY A 317 -8.44 -5.39 -12.46
C GLY A 317 -7.76 -4.33 -13.29
N ALA A 318 -7.59 -4.66 -14.57
CA ALA A 318 -6.98 -3.76 -15.53
C ALA A 318 -7.70 -2.42 -15.64
N GLY A 319 -9.04 -2.41 -15.63
CA GLY A 319 -9.82 -1.17 -15.70
C GLY A 319 -9.58 -0.23 -14.50
N ALA A 320 -9.42 -0.81 -13.31
CA ALA A 320 -9.13 -0.10 -12.07
C ALA A 320 -7.74 0.55 -12.13
N SER A 321 -6.70 -0.21 -12.51
CA SER A 321 -5.34 0.31 -12.70
C SER A 321 -5.27 1.37 -13.80
N LEU A 322 -5.97 1.15 -14.93
CA LEU A 322 -6.02 2.12 -16.04
C LEU A 322 -6.67 3.45 -15.65
N LYS A 323 -7.69 3.42 -14.79
CA LYS A 323 -8.32 4.64 -14.28
C LYS A 323 -7.32 5.48 -13.48
N GLU A 324 -6.58 4.85 -12.57
CA GLU A 324 -5.57 5.51 -11.75
C GLU A 324 -4.41 6.06 -12.59
N ILE A 325 -3.86 5.24 -13.49
CA ILE A 325 -2.86 5.66 -14.47
C ILE A 325 -3.36 6.87 -15.28
N GLY A 326 -4.63 6.89 -15.68
CA GLY A 326 -5.24 8.03 -16.37
C GLY A 326 -5.33 9.29 -15.51
N ASP A 327 -5.66 9.15 -14.22
CA ASP A 327 -5.69 10.24 -13.26
C ASP A 327 -4.29 10.85 -13.06
N PHE A 328 -3.25 10.01 -12.93
CA PHE A 328 -1.84 10.43 -12.90
C PHE A 328 -1.39 11.10 -14.19
N ALA A 329 -1.69 10.50 -15.34
CA ALA A 329 -1.35 11.07 -16.64
C ALA A 329 -2.04 12.42 -16.89
N SER A 330 -3.15 12.73 -16.21
CA SER A 330 -3.79 14.05 -16.31
C SER A 330 -2.93 15.19 -15.74
N LEU A 331 -1.99 14.89 -14.83
CA LEU A 331 -1.04 15.86 -14.28
C LEU A 331 -0.02 16.32 -15.32
N LEU A 332 0.43 15.40 -16.20
CA LEU A 332 1.37 15.70 -17.29
C LEU A 332 0.84 16.80 -18.22
N GLY A 333 -0.48 16.85 -18.46
CA GLY A 333 -1.10 17.85 -19.33
C GLY A 333 -0.94 19.30 -18.85
N ARG A 334 -0.63 19.51 -17.56
CA ARG A 334 -0.30 20.84 -17.01
C ARG A 334 1.19 21.00 -16.73
N ALA A 335 1.85 19.94 -16.27
CA ALA A 335 3.28 19.97 -15.96
C ALA A 335 4.15 20.21 -17.22
N ILE A 336 3.82 19.58 -18.36
CA ILE A 336 4.58 19.73 -19.61
C ILE A 336 4.56 21.18 -20.11
N PRO A 337 3.41 21.85 -20.31
CA PRO A 337 3.39 23.25 -20.74
C PRO A 337 4.03 24.20 -19.74
N ALA A 338 3.99 23.88 -18.44
CA ALA A 338 4.63 24.67 -17.39
C ALA A 338 6.16 24.49 -17.34
N GLY A 339 6.71 23.48 -18.03
CA GLY A 339 8.12 23.13 -17.94
C GLY A 339 8.52 22.56 -16.58
N ASP A 340 7.56 22.01 -15.84
CA ASP A 340 7.76 21.43 -14.50
C ASP A 340 8.40 20.04 -14.63
N LYS A 341 9.73 20.01 -14.70
CA LYS A 341 10.51 18.79 -14.91
C LYS A 341 10.34 17.79 -13.77
N ASP A 342 10.19 18.28 -12.54
CA ASP A 342 10.11 17.44 -11.35
C ASP A 342 8.78 16.66 -11.32
N VAL A 343 7.66 17.35 -11.59
CA VAL A 343 6.35 16.68 -11.68
C VAL A 343 6.27 15.77 -12.90
N VAL A 344 6.87 16.14 -14.04
CA VAL A 344 6.91 15.26 -15.22
C VAL A 344 7.68 13.98 -14.93
N SER A 345 8.89 14.08 -14.36
CA SER A 345 9.72 12.92 -14.03
C SER A 345 9.03 12.01 -13.02
N LEU A 346 8.50 12.59 -11.93
CA LEU A 346 7.72 11.86 -10.93
C LEU A 346 6.53 11.12 -11.57
N ALA A 347 5.77 11.79 -12.45
CA ALA A 347 4.61 11.19 -13.10
C ALA A 347 5.01 10.07 -14.07
N VAL A 348 6.03 10.29 -14.91
CA VAL A 348 6.50 9.29 -15.89
C VAL A 348 7.03 8.06 -15.18
N ASP A 349 7.82 8.23 -14.12
CA ASP A 349 8.41 7.12 -13.38
C ASP A 349 7.34 6.29 -12.65
N THR A 350 6.42 6.94 -11.94
CA THR A 350 5.33 6.26 -11.24
C THR A 350 4.41 5.54 -12.23
N ILE A 351 3.92 6.22 -13.26
CA ILE A 351 3.04 5.59 -14.26
C ILE A 351 3.78 4.45 -14.99
N GLY A 352 5.06 4.64 -15.28
CA GLY A 352 5.90 3.60 -15.87
C GLY A 352 6.06 2.38 -14.96
N GLY A 353 6.05 2.56 -13.63
CA GLY A 353 5.97 1.49 -12.64
C GLY A 353 4.66 0.72 -12.70
N GLU A 354 3.54 1.43 -12.57
CA GLU A 354 2.18 0.88 -12.64
C GLU A 354 1.94 0.07 -13.91
N LEU A 355 2.38 0.58 -15.07
CA LEU A 355 2.27 -0.13 -16.35
C LEU A 355 3.11 -1.41 -16.40
N ARG A 356 4.27 -1.44 -15.74
CA ARG A 356 5.11 -2.64 -15.63
C ARG A 356 4.49 -3.67 -14.71
N GLU A 357 3.93 -3.25 -13.58
CA GLU A 357 3.20 -4.15 -12.67
C GLU A 357 1.97 -4.73 -13.35
N LEU A 358 1.18 -3.88 -14.02
CA LEU A 358 0.04 -4.31 -14.83
C LEU A 358 0.46 -5.27 -15.96
N THR A 359 1.66 -5.10 -16.52
CA THR A 359 2.20 -6.04 -17.53
C THR A 359 2.38 -7.43 -16.94
N GLU A 360 2.83 -7.55 -15.69
CA GLU A 360 3.05 -8.85 -15.04
C GLU A 360 1.75 -9.57 -14.65
N GLN A 361 0.63 -8.84 -14.55
CA GLN A 361 -0.71 -9.44 -14.43
C GLN A 361 -1.14 -10.22 -15.67
N TYR A 362 -0.41 -10.09 -16.79
CA TYR A 362 -0.55 -10.92 -17.97
C TYR A 362 0.69 -11.79 -18.08
N PRO A 363 0.66 -13.06 -17.64
CA PRO A 363 1.87 -13.89 -17.63
C PRO A 363 2.46 -14.02 -19.04
N ASP A 364 3.76 -14.28 -19.15
CA ASP A 364 4.40 -14.47 -20.45
C ASP A 364 4.26 -15.93 -20.95
N ARG A 365 4.84 -16.23 -22.11
CA ARG A 365 4.82 -17.58 -22.70
C ARG A 365 5.68 -18.61 -21.96
N LYS A 366 6.58 -18.16 -21.08
CA LYS A 366 7.45 -19.04 -20.28
C LYS A 366 6.75 -19.50 -19.01
N ASP A 367 5.72 -18.76 -18.56
CA ASP A 367 4.88 -19.20 -17.47
C ASP A 367 3.97 -20.36 -17.91
N THR A 368 4.35 -21.56 -17.49
CA THR A 368 3.63 -22.80 -17.79
C THR A 368 2.41 -23.02 -16.90
N SER A 369 2.16 -22.18 -15.89
CA SER A 369 0.99 -22.28 -15.01
C SER A 369 -0.29 -21.75 -15.65
N VAL A 370 -0.17 -20.96 -16.72
CA VAL A 370 -1.30 -20.36 -17.43
C VAL A 370 -1.42 -20.93 -18.84
N ALA A 371 -2.53 -21.61 -19.10
CA ALA A 371 -2.86 -22.18 -20.40
C ALA A 371 -3.77 -21.25 -21.23
N GLY A 372 -3.55 -21.23 -22.55
CA GLY A 372 -4.37 -20.46 -23.50
C GLY A 372 -4.00 -18.98 -23.57
N GLY A 373 -4.62 -18.30 -24.54
CA GLY A 373 -4.54 -16.84 -24.69
C GLY A 373 -3.13 -16.28 -24.93
N GLU A 374 -2.18 -17.06 -25.47
CA GLU A 374 -0.78 -16.61 -25.60
C GLU A 374 -0.67 -15.35 -26.48
N ALA A 375 -1.41 -15.30 -27.59
CA ALA A 375 -1.42 -14.15 -28.48
C ALA A 375 -2.06 -12.93 -27.81
N GLU A 376 -3.19 -13.11 -27.13
CA GLU A 376 -3.93 -12.08 -26.40
C GLU A 376 -3.06 -11.48 -25.28
N ARG A 377 -2.46 -12.33 -24.44
CA ARG A 377 -1.52 -11.90 -23.39
C ARG A 377 -0.29 -11.20 -23.97
N ALA A 378 0.31 -11.74 -25.03
CA ALA A 378 1.46 -11.12 -25.67
C ALA A 378 1.13 -9.72 -26.23
N ASN A 379 -0.05 -9.56 -26.84
CA ASN A 379 -0.53 -8.28 -27.34
C ASN A 379 -0.78 -7.28 -26.20
N ALA A 380 -1.42 -7.70 -25.11
CA ALA A 380 -1.60 -6.88 -23.91
C ALA A 380 -0.26 -6.39 -23.34
N ARG A 381 0.71 -7.30 -23.14
CA ARG A 381 2.06 -6.97 -22.67
C ARG A 381 2.79 -6.02 -23.63
N ALA A 382 2.65 -6.22 -24.94
CA ALA A 382 3.29 -5.35 -25.94
C ALA A 382 2.71 -3.93 -25.90
N ALA A 383 1.39 -3.80 -25.76
CA ALA A 383 0.72 -2.51 -25.65
C ALA A 383 1.18 -1.73 -24.41
N LEU A 384 1.21 -2.37 -23.25
CA LEU A 384 1.68 -1.74 -22.02
C LEU A 384 3.15 -1.29 -22.11
N LYS A 385 4.00 -2.10 -22.74
CA LYS A 385 5.41 -1.73 -23.00
C LYS A 385 5.55 -0.53 -23.94
N GLU A 386 4.73 -0.43 -24.98
CA GLU A 386 4.73 0.75 -25.86
C GLU A 386 4.29 2.01 -25.11
N ALA A 387 3.31 1.92 -24.22
CA ALA A 387 2.90 3.03 -23.37
C ALA A 387 4.06 3.51 -22.46
N VAL A 388 4.86 2.60 -21.90
CA VAL A 388 6.07 2.93 -21.14
C VAL A 388 7.11 3.64 -22.02
N LEU A 389 7.30 3.20 -23.27
CA LEU A 389 8.24 3.84 -24.20
C LEU A 389 7.79 5.26 -24.57
N LEU A 390 6.49 5.48 -24.78
CA LEU A 390 5.92 6.81 -24.98
C LEU A 390 6.21 7.74 -23.80
N LEU A 391 6.00 7.28 -22.56
CA LEU A 391 6.29 8.06 -21.36
C LEU A 391 7.76 8.45 -21.26
N ARG A 392 8.68 7.53 -21.57
CA ARG A 392 10.12 7.83 -21.59
C ARG A 392 10.48 8.90 -22.61
N ARG A 393 9.83 8.91 -23.78
CA ARG A 393 10.06 9.98 -24.78
C ARG A 393 9.59 11.34 -24.28
N ILE A 394 8.45 11.39 -23.57
CA ILE A 394 7.94 12.61 -22.92
C ILE A 394 8.97 13.16 -21.94
N ASP A 395 9.46 12.33 -21.03
CA ASP A 395 10.44 12.73 -20.01
C ASP A 395 11.73 13.25 -20.64
N MET A 396 12.30 12.52 -21.61
CA MET A 396 13.48 12.97 -22.36
C MET A 396 13.24 14.31 -23.07
N ALA A 397 12.10 14.49 -23.73
CA ALA A 397 11.78 15.73 -24.42
C ALA A 397 11.63 16.91 -23.46
N VAL A 398 11.02 16.73 -22.29
CA VAL A 398 10.96 17.78 -21.25
C VAL A 398 12.34 18.06 -20.66
N GLY A 399 13.16 17.03 -20.42
CA GLY A 399 14.54 17.16 -19.99
C GLY A 399 15.36 18.06 -20.92
N ASP A 400 15.23 17.83 -22.23
CA ASP A 400 15.88 18.58 -23.31
C ASP A 400 15.27 19.98 -23.58
N GLY A 401 14.17 20.34 -22.91
CA GLY A 401 13.44 21.59 -23.17
C GLY A 401 12.63 21.60 -24.47
N ARG A 402 12.38 20.43 -25.07
CA ARG A 402 11.57 20.23 -26.28
C ARG A 402 10.09 20.07 -25.94
N THR A 403 9.47 21.10 -25.36
CA THR A 403 8.08 21.08 -24.87
C THR A 403 7.05 20.70 -25.94
N ALA A 404 7.24 21.14 -27.19
CA ALA A 404 6.32 20.81 -28.29
C ALA A 404 6.32 19.31 -28.60
N ASP A 405 7.50 18.69 -28.64
CA ASP A 405 7.66 17.25 -28.87
C ASP A 405 7.05 16.46 -27.70
N ALA A 406 7.33 16.88 -26.46
CA ALA A 406 6.76 16.27 -25.27
C ALA A 406 5.22 16.31 -25.28
N LEU A 407 4.63 17.44 -25.70
CA LEU A 407 3.19 17.58 -25.80
C LEU A 407 2.60 16.67 -26.89
N ALA A 408 3.28 16.54 -28.03
CA ALA A 408 2.87 15.63 -29.10
C ALA A 408 2.91 14.16 -28.64
N ASP A 409 4.01 13.73 -27.99
CA ASP A 409 4.12 12.39 -27.41
C ASP A 409 3.07 12.15 -26.31
N TYR A 410 2.76 13.17 -25.49
CA TYR A 410 1.70 13.08 -24.50
C TYR A 410 0.31 12.87 -25.13
N GLN A 411 -0.01 13.57 -26.22
CA GLN A 411 -1.27 13.33 -26.94
C GLN A 411 -1.31 11.92 -27.53
N ASN A 412 -0.21 11.45 -28.11
CA ASN A 412 -0.11 10.08 -28.63
C ASN A 412 -0.32 9.05 -27.52
N TYR A 413 0.33 9.23 -26.36
CA TYR A 413 0.13 8.42 -25.17
C TYR A 413 -1.34 8.40 -24.75
N ARG A 414 -1.98 9.57 -24.61
CA ARG A 414 -3.39 9.65 -24.21
C ARG A 414 -4.32 8.94 -25.17
N SER A 415 -4.15 9.17 -26.47
CA SER A 415 -4.97 8.50 -27.50
C SER A 415 -4.79 6.99 -27.46
N PHE A 416 -3.55 6.52 -27.30
CA PHE A 416 -3.23 5.11 -27.22
C PHE A 416 -3.84 4.44 -25.98
N MET A 417 -3.69 5.07 -24.80
CA MET A 417 -4.25 4.60 -23.52
C MET A 417 -5.77 4.65 -23.47
N ALA A 418 -6.41 5.57 -24.20
CA ALA A 418 -7.87 5.70 -24.22
C ALA A 418 -8.56 4.75 -25.22
N ALA A 419 -7.87 4.35 -26.29
CA ALA A 419 -8.47 3.58 -27.38
C ALA A 419 -7.97 2.13 -27.44
N ALA A 420 -6.67 1.93 -27.68
CA ALA A 420 -6.13 0.61 -28.00
C ALA A 420 -5.95 -0.24 -26.74
N VAL A 421 -5.28 0.31 -25.72
CA VAL A 421 -4.90 -0.43 -24.50
C VAL A 421 -6.10 -1.09 -23.81
N PRO A 422 -7.21 -0.39 -23.51
CA PRO A 422 -8.33 -1.00 -22.77
C PRO A 422 -8.91 -2.21 -23.49
N SER A 423 -9.03 -2.14 -24.82
CA SER A 423 -9.53 -3.25 -25.63
C SER A 423 -8.60 -4.47 -25.58
N MET A 424 -7.29 -4.26 -25.73
CA MET A 424 -6.30 -5.34 -25.70
C MET A 424 -6.25 -6.01 -24.32
N LEU A 425 -6.35 -5.23 -23.25
CA LEU A 425 -6.40 -5.74 -21.89
C LEU A 425 -7.67 -6.55 -21.63
N ALA A 426 -8.83 -6.07 -22.08
CA ALA A 426 -10.10 -6.77 -21.93
C ALA A 426 -10.13 -8.11 -22.68
N TYR A 427 -9.56 -8.18 -23.89
CA TYR A 427 -9.45 -9.45 -24.63
C TYR A 427 -8.52 -10.46 -23.94
N ALA A 428 -7.49 -9.98 -23.24
CA ALA A 428 -6.54 -10.84 -22.53
C ALA A 428 -6.97 -11.20 -21.10
N GLU A 429 -7.96 -10.49 -20.54
CA GLU A 429 -8.40 -10.61 -19.15
C GLU A 429 -8.80 -12.03 -18.71
N PRO A 430 -9.50 -12.86 -19.53
CA PRO A 430 -9.79 -14.25 -19.18
C PRO A 430 -8.56 -15.12 -18.93
N PHE A 431 -7.40 -14.72 -19.46
CA PHE A 431 -6.12 -15.41 -19.35
C PHE A 431 -5.13 -14.70 -18.41
N SER A 432 -5.57 -13.61 -17.78
CA SER A 432 -4.74 -12.81 -16.87
C SER A 432 -4.85 -13.30 -15.43
N LEU A 433 -3.95 -12.82 -14.57
CA LEU A 433 -4.01 -13.04 -13.13
C LEU A 433 -5.19 -12.32 -12.45
N PHE A 434 -5.93 -11.46 -13.16
CA PHE A 434 -7.21 -10.94 -12.66
C PHE A 434 -8.34 -11.99 -12.72
N ASN A 435 -8.19 -13.03 -13.54
CA ASN A 435 -9.12 -14.15 -13.53
C ASN A 435 -8.82 -15.07 -12.35
N ALA A 436 -9.76 -15.21 -11.41
CA ALA A 436 -9.58 -15.99 -10.18
C ALA A 436 -9.10 -17.44 -10.43
N ALA A 437 -9.60 -18.12 -11.47
CA ALA A 437 -9.17 -19.48 -11.76
C ALA A 437 -7.75 -19.57 -12.32
N VAL A 438 -7.31 -18.55 -13.07
CA VAL A 438 -5.92 -18.44 -13.55
C VAL A 438 -4.99 -18.08 -12.40
N HIS A 439 -5.38 -17.06 -11.62
CA HIS A 439 -4.72 -16.61 -10.40
C HIS A 439 -4.41 -17.76 -9.44
N ASP A 440 -5.43 -18.52 -9.04
CA ASP A 440 -5.27 -19.57 -8.03
C ASP A 440 -4.35 -20.70 -8.51
N ARG A 441 -4.39 -21.02 -9.81
CA ARG A 441 -3.45 -21.97 -10.42
C ARG A 441 -2.02 -21.43 -10.42
N HIS A 442 -1.84 -20.17 -10.81
CA HIS A 442 -0.53 -19.51 -10.89
C HIS A 442 0.14 -19.45 -9.51
N TYR A 443 -0.51 -18.83 -8.51
CA TYR A 443 0.03 -18.72 -7.16
C TYR A 443 0.07 -20.07 -6.44
N GLY A 444 -0.82 -21.00 -6.76
CA GLY A 444 -0.73 -22.40 -6.32
C GLY A 444 0.56 -23.08 -6.80
N ALA A 445 0.92 -22.93 -8.08
CA ALA A 445 2.14 -23.49 -8.64
C ALA A 445 3.40 -22.82 -8.06
N LEU A 446 3.40 -21.49 -7.88
CA LEU A 446 4.49 -20.76 -7.24
C LEU A 446 4.75 -21.29 -5.82
N ARG A 447 3.71 -21.45 -5.00
CA ARG A 447 3.83 -21.99 -3.64
C ARG A 447 4.44 -23.39 -3.61
N GLN A 448 4.10 -24.26 -4.57
CA GLN A 448 4.71 -25.60 -4.67
C GLN A 448 6.20 -25.54 -5.02
N VAL A 449 6.59 -24.66 -5.95
CA VAL A 449 8.00 -24.46 -6.32
C VAL A 449 8.79 -23.95 -5.11
N MET A 450 8.24 -23.00 -4.36
CA MET A 450 8.87 -22.48 -3.14
C MET A 450 9.07 -23.57 -2.08
N GLN A 451 8.05 -24.40 -1.83
CA GLN A 451 8.14 -25.51 -0.88
C GLN A 451 9.20 -26.55 -1.30
N SER A 452 9.30 -26.88 -2.59
CA SER A 452 10.26 -27.87 -3.08
C SER A 452 11.72 -27.39 -3.00
N LYS A 453 11.99 -26.10 -3.24
CA LYS A 453 13.32 -25.50 -3.05
C LYS A 453 13.77 -25.56 -1.59
N HIS A 454 12.85 -25.43 -0.64
CA HIS A 454 13.14 -25.53 0.80
C HIS A 454 13.47 -26.94 1.30
N MET A 455 13.09 -28.00 0.58
CA MET A 455 13.49 -29.36 0.94
C MET A 455 14.88 -29.74 0.40
N SER A 456 15.47 -28.90 -0.46
CA SER A 456 16.75 -29.13 -1.13
C SER A 456 17.92 -28.30 -0.59
N GLN A 457 17.66 -27.44 0.41
CA GLN A 457 18.64 -26.69 1.21
C GLN A 457 18.59 -27.20 2.65
#